data_AF-A0A965A598-F1
#
_entry.id   AF-A0A965A598-F1
#
_cell.length_a   1.000
_cell.length_b   1.000
_cell.length_c   1.000
_cell.angle_alpha   90.00
_cell.angle_beta   90.00
_cell.angle_gamma   90.00
#
_symmetry.space_group_name_H-M   'P 1'
#
loop_
_entity.id
_entity.type
_entity.pdbx_description
1 polymer ?
#
loop_
_entity_poly.entity_id
_entity_poly.type
_entity_poly.pdbx_seq_one_letter_code
_entity_poly.pdbx_strand_id
1 'polypeptide(L)'
;DLKPINPSEFAPKDENGSPMWGRYNWAGWSILRNKLIEWKVDTSELKSMNDGEVISEKTCLAIADAIEKHAHELDEDQSGWLAGHIERWRTCGGYEQW
;
A
#
# COMPACT_ATOMS: atom_id res chain seq x y z
N ASP A 1 1.43 -4.70 9.38
CA ASP A 1 2.63 -4.50 8.55
C ASP A 1 2.50 -5.29 7.26
N LEU A 2 3.14 -4.84 6.18
CA LEU A 2 3.05 -5.49 4.88
C LEU A 2 4.45 -5.87 4.39
N LYS A 3 4.71 -7.18 4.27
CA LYS A 3 5.98 -7.72 3.79
C LYS A 3 5.93 -7.91 2.27
N PRO A 4 6.81 -7.27 1.48
CA PRO A 4 6.87 -7.48 0.04
C PRO A 4 7.15 -8.95 -0.30
N ILE A 5 6.43 -9.52 -1.27
CA ILE A 5 6.59 -10.93 -1.67
C ILE A 5 7.65 -11.07 -2.78
N ASN A 6 7.51 -10.29 -3.86
CA ASN A 6 8.41 -10.32 -5.02
C ASN A 6 8.76 -8.90 -5.48
N PRO A 7 9.44 -8.09 -4.64
CA PRO A 7 9.69 -6.70 -4.96
C PRO A 7 10.58 -6.54 -6.20
N SER A 8 10.23 -5.58 -7.05
CA SER A 8 11.03 -5.23 -8.24
C SER A 8 12.40 -4.65 -7.83
N GLU A 9 13.35 -4.60 -8.77
CA GLU A 9 14.67 -4.01 -8.56
C GLU A 9 14.63 -2.52 -8.15
N PHE A 10 13.55 -1.83 -8.51
CA PHE A 10 13.30 -0.42 -8.21
C PHE A 10 12.58 -0.20 -6.88
N ALA A 11 12.26 -1.26 -6.13
CA ALA A 11 11.59 -1.13 -4.85
C ALA A 11 12.45 -0.30 -3.87
N PRO A 12 11.85 0.66 -3.13
CA PRO A 12 12.54 1.40 -2.10
C PRO A 12 13.22 0.46 -1.10
N LYS A 13 14.47 0.78 -0.74
CA LYS A 13 15.29 -0.04 0.15
C LYS A 13 15.52 0.67 1.48
N ASP A 14 15.59 -0.10 2.55
CA ASP A 14 16.03 0.39 3.86
C ASP A 14 17.55 0.60 3.93
N GLU A 15 18.05 1.02 5.09
CA GLU A 15 19.47 1.27 5.34
C GLU A 15 20.37 0.05 5.11
N ASN A 16 19.79 -1.16 5.17
CA ASN A 16 20.50 -2.42 4.93
C ASN A 16 20.39 -2.90 3.48
N GLY A 17 19.79 -2.10 2.58
CA GLY A 17 19.56 -2.47 1.19
C GLY A 17 18.42 -3.47 1.00
N SER A 18 17.62 -3.75 2.02
CA SER A 18 16.48 -4.67 1.95
C SER A 18 15.21 -3.95 1.50
N PRO A 19 14.28 -4.61 0.78
CA PRO A 19 13.01 -3.99 0.38
C PRO A 19 12.23 -3.46 1.58
N MET A 20 11.80 -2.20 1.51
CA MET A 20 11.03 -1.56 2.57
C MET A 20 9.65 -2.21 2.72
N TRP A 21 9.24 -2.42 3.97
CA TRP A 21 7.90 -2.91 4.29
C TRP A 21 6.87 -1.80 4.20
N GLY A 22 5.64 -2.15 3.85
CA GLY A 22 4.48 -1.27 3.99
C GLY A 22 4.08 -1.19 5.46
N ARG A 23 4.65 -0.26 6.21
CA ARG A 23 4.32 -0.03 7.62
C ARG A 23 3.16 0.96 7.74
N TYR A 24 2.03 0.48 8.24
CA TYR A 24 0.84 1.30 8.48
C TYR A 24 0.50 1.28 9.97
N ASN A 25 0.37 2.45 10.58
CA ASN A 25 -0.35 2.53 11.84
C ASN A 25 -1.86 2.40 11.59
N TRP A 26 -2.64 2.26 12.65
CA TRP A 26 -4.09 2.07 12.54
C TRP A 26 -4.79 3.20 11.77
N ALA A 27 -4.36 4.45 11.98
CA ALA A 27 -4.93 5.61 11.31
C ALA A 27 -4.66 5.61 9.80
N GLY A 28 -3.40 5.40 9.39
CA GLY A 28 -3.01 5.34 7.98
C GLY A 28 -3.67 4.17 7.24
N TRP A 29 -3.82 3.01 7.91
CA TRP A 29 -4.56 1.88 7.35
C TRP A 29 -6.04 2.20 7.13
N SER A 30 -6.68 2.85 8.11
CA SER A 30 -8.08 3.27 8.02
C SER A 30 -8.29 4.29 6.89
N ILE A 31 -7.41 5.30 6.79
CA ILE A 31 -7.43 6.30 5.72
C ILE A 31 -7.34 5.62 4.35
N LEU A 32 -6.34 4.75 4.16
CA LEU A 32 -6.15 4.03 2.91
C LEU A 32 -7.42 3.25 2.53
N ARG A 33 -7.96 2.44 3.45
CA ARG A 33 -9.15 1.62 3.17
C ARG A 33 -10.38 2.45 2.86
N ASN A 34 -10.63 3.52 3.59
CA ASN A 34 -11.77 4.39 3.36
C ASN A 34 -11.69 5.06 1.98
N LYS A 35 -10.50 5.57 1.61
CA LYS A 35 -10.28 6.16 0.28
C LYS A 35 -10.43 5.15 -0.85
N LEU A 36 -9.90 3.94 -0.70
CA LEU A 36 -10.08 2.88 -1.69
C LEU A 36 -11.56 2.51 -1.88
N ILE A 37 -12.36 2.51 -0.81
CA ILE A 37 -13.81 2.30 -0.88
C ILE A 37 -14.50 3.46 -1.62
N GLU A 38 -14.17 4.71 -1.28
CA GLU A 38 -14.68 5.92 -1.96
C GLU A 38 -14.37 5.89 -3.47
N TRP A 39 -13.15 5.48 -3.83
CA TRP A 39 -12.68 5.36 -5.21
C TRP A 39 -13.11 4.07 -5.90
N LYS A 40 -13.90 3.22 -5.23
CA LYS A 40 -14.44 1.95 -5.75
C LYS A 40 -13.35 0.97 -6.21
N VAL A 41 -12.20 0.97 -5.53
CA VAL A 41 -11.16 -0.03 -5.70
C VAL A 41 -11.56 -1.30 -4.95
N ASP A 42 -11.31 -2.47 -5.52
CA ASP A 42 -11.57 -3.73 -4.84
C ASP A 42 -10.60 -3.91 -3.66
N THR A 43 -11.14 -3.88 -2.44
CA THR A 43 -10.39 -4.05 -1.20
C THR A 43 -10.59 -5.42 -0.56
N SER A 44 -11.10 -6.41 -1.28
CA SER A 44 -11.45 -7.73 -0.72
C SER A 44 -10.24 -8.49 -0.13
N GLU A 45 -9.04 -8.21 -0.63
CA GLU A 45 -7.77 -8.78 -0.13
C GLU A 45 -7.19 -8.01 1.08
N LEU A 46 -7.69 -6.81 1.39
CA LEU A 46 -7.25 -6.02 2.54
C LEU A 46 -7.99 -6.52 3.78
N LYS A 47 -7.33 -7.39 4.54
CA LYS A 47 -7.91 -7.97 5.75
C LYS A 47 -7.72 -7.00 6.91
N SER A 48 -8.58 -7.15 7.91
CA SER A 48 -8.47 -6.37 9.16
C SER A 48 -7.50 -7.03 10.14
N MET A 49 -7.14 -8.30 9.90
CA MET A 49 -6.16 -9.06 10.66
C MET A 49 -4.91 -9.19 9.81
N ASN A 50 -3.76 -9.32 10.48
CA ASN A 50 -2.47 -9.48 9.83
C ASN A 50 -1.93 -10.89 10.15
N ASP A 51 -2.62 -11.91 9.66
CA ASP A 51 -2.36 -13.31 10.02
C ASP A 51 -1.72 -14.07 8.84
N GLY A 52 -0.92 -13.37 8.03
CA GLY A 52 -0.21 -13.90 6.86
C GLY A 52 -1.01 -13.84 5.56
N GLU A 53 -2.15 -13.12 5.52
CA GLU A 53 -2.95 -13.05 4.30
C GLU A 53 -2.26 -12.28 3.19
N VAL A 54 -2.38 -12.83 1.98
CA VAL A 54 -1.75 -12.28 0.78
C VAL A 54 -2.64 -11.24 0.14
N ILE A 55 -2.03 -10.10 -0.19
CA ILE A 55 -2.52 -9.11 -1.16
C ILE A 55 -1.75 -9.35 -2.45
N SER A 56 -2.47 -9.66 -3.52
CA SER A 56 -1.88 -9.96 -4.82
C SER A 56 -1.21 -8.72 -5.42
N GLU A 57 -0.21 -8.94 -6.28
CA GLU A 57 0.43 -7.87 -7.06
C GLU A 57 -0.60 -7.03 -7.81
N LYS A 58 -1.61 -7.67 -8.42
CA LYS A 58 -2.70 -6.99 -9.12
C LYS A 58 -3.41 -5.98 -8.22
N THR A 59 -3.75 -6.38 -6.99
CA THR A 59 -4.39 -5.48 -6.03
C THR A 59 -3.45 -4.36 -5.60
N CYS A 60 -2.17 -4.66 -5.36
CA CYS A 60 -1.17 -3.65 -5.04
C CYS A 60 -1.02 -2.58 -6.12
N LEU A 61 -0.96 -2.99 -7.40
CA LEU A 61 -0.93 -2.08 -8.55
C LEU A 61 -2.20 -1.24 -8.65
N ALA A 62 -3.38 -1.86 -8.48
CA ALA A 62 -4.65 -1.14 -8.50
C ALA A 62 -4.74 -0.07 -7.39
N ILE A 63 -4.17 -0.35 -6.21
CA ILE A 63 -4.06 0.62 -5.11
C ILE A 63 -3.12 1.77 -5.49
N ALA A 64 -1.93 1.45 -6.02
CA ALA A 64 -0.97 2.47 -6.43
C ALA A 64 -1.55 3.42 -7.49
N ASP A 65 -2.22 2.86 -8.50
CA ASP A 65 -2.84 3.63 -9.58
C ASP A 65 -4.01 4.48 -9.06
N ALA A 66 -4.80 3.97 -8.11
CA ALA A 66 -5.90 4.73 -7.52
C ALA A 66 -5.40 5.92 -6.68
N ILE A 67 -4.37 5.71 -5.83
CA ILE A 67 -3.78 6.79 -5.05
C ILE A 67 -3.21 7.87 -5.98
N GLU A 68 -2.49 7.48 -7.03
CA GLU A 68 -1.92 8.43 -8.00
C GLU A 68 -3.01 9.22 -8.74
N LYS A 69 -4.04 8.54 -9.25
CA LYS A 69 -5.15 9.18 -9.98
C LYS A 69 -5.93 10.18 -9.12
N HIS A 70 -6.15 9.85 -7.85
CA HIS A 70 -6.95 10.64 -6.93
C HIS A 70 -6.12 11.50 -5.97
N ALA A 71 -4.81 11.63 -6.20
CA ALA A 71 -3.91 12.39 -5.33
C ALA A 71 -4.37 13.84 -5.11
N HIS A 72 -5.03 14.45 -6.09
CA HIS A 72 -5.58 15.80 -6.04
C HIS A 72 -6.82 15.95 -5.12
N GLU A 73 -7.41 14.84 -4.67
CA GLU A 73 -8.57 14.81 -3.77
C GLU A 73 -8.17 14.65 -2.28
N LEU A 74 -6.88 14.43 -2.02
CA LEU A 74 -6.35 14.21 -0.69
C LEU A 74 -6.02 15.54 -0.01
N ASP A 75 -6.36 15.65 1.28
CA ASP A 75 -5.86 16.74 2.11
C ASP A 75 -4.36 16.56 2.43
N GLU A 76 -3.74 17.56 3.08
CA GLU A 76 -2.30 17.56 3.36
C GLU A 76 -1.87 16.36 4.21
N ASP A 77 -2.67 15.99 5.22
CA ASP A 77 -2.38 14.86 6.11
C ASP A 77 -2.48 13.52 5.36
N GLN A 78 -3.54 13.34 4.56
CA GLN A 78 -3.74 12.13 3.75
C GLN A 78 -2.68 11.99 2.67
N SER A 79 -2.34 13.10 1.99
CA SER A 79 -1.30 13.14 0.96
C SER A 79 0.06 12.80 1.53
N GLY A 80 0.42 13.35 2.70
CA GLY A 80 1.68 13.04 3.38
C GLY A 80 1.81 11.54 3.72
N TRP A 81 0.72 10.90 4.17
CA TRP A 81 0.71 9.47 4.44
C TRP A 81 0.77 8.61 3.19
N LEU A 82 0.00 8.95 2.15
CA LEU A 82 -0.18 8.08 0.98
C LEU A 82 0.91 8.25 -0.07
N ALA A 83 1.43 9.47 -0.28
CA ALA A 83 2.40 9.77 -1.32
C ALA A 83 3.71 8.95 -1.17
N GLY A 84 4.22 8.83 0.06
CA GLY A 84 5.42 8.04 0.36
C GLY A 84 5.23 6.52 0.20
N HIS A 85 4.00 6.06 -0.02
CA HIS A 85 3.65 4.66 -0.12
C HIS A 85 3.29 4.21 -1.55
N ILE A 86 3.03 5.14 -2.49
CA ILE A 86 2.65 4.79 -3.87
C ILE A 86 3.71 3.89 -4.52
N GLU A 87 4.98 4.30 -4.47
CA GLU A 87 6.07 3.51 -5.04
C GLU A 87 6.21 2.15 -4.37
N ARG A 88 5.98 2.07 -3.05
CA ARG A 88 6.02 0.80 -2.32
C ARG A 88 4.94 -0.16 -2.80
N TRP A 89 3.71 0.32 -2.95
CA TRP A 89 2.60 -0.47 -3.53
C TRP A 89 2.90 -0.90 -4.96
N ARG A 90 3.47 -0.01 -5.77
CA ARG A 90 3.74 -0.28 -7.18
C ARG A 90 4.84 -1.33 -7.39
N THR A 91 5.81 -1.38 -6.48
CA THR A 91 7.02 -2.17 -6.66
C THR A 91 7.10 -3.42 -5.79
N CYS A 92 6.11 -3.70 -4.93
CA CYS A 92 6.21 -4.80 -3.95
C CYS A 92 6.03 -6.22 -4.52
N GLY A 93 5.46 -6.35 -5.72
CA GLY A 93 5.12 -7.66 -6.30
C GLY A 93 4.10 -8.46 -5.49
N GLY A 94 3.28 -7.77 -4.70
CA GLY A 94 2.37 -8.35 -3.71
C GLY A 94 2.85 -8.16 -2.27
N TYR A 95 1.93 -8.30 -1.32
CA TYR A 95 2.20 -8.18 0.11
C TYR A 95 1.67 -9.37 0.89
N GLU A 96 2.37 -9.71 1.96
CA GLU A 96 1.88 -10.59 3.03
C GLU A 96 1.60 -9.72 4.28
N GLN A 97 0.40 -9.85 4.87
CA GLN A 97 -0.04 -9.06 6.02
C GLN A 97 0.48 -9.68 7.34
N TRP A 98 1.29 -8.94 8.11
CA TRP A 98 1.91 -9.36 9.40
C TRP A 98 1.66 -8.39 10.57
#